data_AF-A0A534HA52-F1
#
_entry.id   AF-A0A534HA52-F1
#
_cell.length_a   1.000
_cell.length_b   1.000
_cell.length_c   1.000
_cell.angle_alpha   90.00
_cell.angle_beta   90.00
_cell.angle_gamma   90.00
#
_symmetry.space_group_name_H-M   'P 1'
#
loop_
_entity.id
_entity.type
_entity.pdbx_description
1 polymer ?
#
loop_
_entity_poly.entity_id
_entity_poly.type
_entity_poly.pdbx_seq_one_letter_code
_entity_poly.pdbx_strand_id
1 'polypeptide(L)'
;MREAPARRLWLAGCLIIGGLLGAVSRAAAAESLLPCDGCELRLGVGGTYHFWGRTGGTVIPVTLSFDHDRYELGLFRMASHQTTGESDPHVSRLLAEPYWGVSASRRWRLIGRPRWRLLFGFGVSYKSESDPLNSTRWNFASQLAMRVRLSDSGSDLELSVRHWSNGGIRLPNRGQDFMTLSYAF
;
A
#
# COMPACT_ATOMS: atom_id res chain seq x y z
N MET A 1 28.42 -0.61 -24.54
CA MET A 1 27.41 -1.09 -23.58
C MET A 1 28.13 -1.55 -22.33
N ARG A 2 27.98 -0.86 -21.19
CA ARG A 2 28.67 -1.20 -19.94
C ARG A 2 27.73 -2.06 -19.09
N GLU A 3 28.06 -3.34 -18.93
CA GLU A 3 27.39 -4.22 -18.00
C GLU A 3 27.67 -3.73 -16.57
N ALA A 4 26.61 -3.37 -15.83
CA ALA A 4 26.74 -3.13 -14.40
C ALA A 4 26.95 -4.48 -13.69
N PRO A 5 27.97 -4.63 -12.83
CA PRO A 5 28.32 -5.93 -12.28
C PRO A 5 27.23 -6.38 -11.30
N ALA A 6 26.62 -7.53 -11.59
CA ALA A 6 25.56 -8.19 -10.81
C ALA A 6 25.84 -8.22 -9.29
N ARG A 7 27.11 -8.21 -8.88
CA ARG A 7 27.56 -8.16 -7.49
C ARG A 7 27.05 -6.95 -6.69
N ARG A 8 26.78 -5.79 -7.34
CA ARG A 8 26.22 -4.60 -6.66
C ARG A 8 24.73 -4.73 -6.36
N LEU A 9 23.97 -5.45 -7.21
CA LEU A 9 22.55 -5.71 -7.00
C LEU A 9 22.32 -6.67 -5.82
N TRP A 10 23.20 -7.66 -5.66
CA TRP A 10 23.16 -8.59 -4.52
C TRP A 10 23.44 -7.90 -3.18
N LEU A 11 24.42 -7.00 -3.13
CA LEU A 11 24.73 -6.23 -1.92
C LEU A 11 23.62 -5.27 -1.54
N ALA A 12 22.97 -4.63 -2.52
CA ALA A 12 21.79 -3.79 -2.28
C ALA A 12 20.61 -4.61 -1.75
N GLY A 13 20.38 -5.81 -2.32
CA GLY A 13 19.35 -6.74 -1.83
C GLY A 13 19.59 -7.17 -0.38
N CYS A 14 20.82 -7.56 -0.04
CA CYS A 14 21.18 -7.94 1.33
C CYS A 14 21.11 -6.77 2.32
N LEU A 15 21.41 -5.54 1.89
CA LEU A 15 21.27 -4.34 2.72
C LEU A 15 19.80 -3.95 2.95
N ILE A 16 18.94 -4.13 1.95
CA ILE A 16 17.49 -3.90 2.09
C ILE A 16 16.89 -4.97 3.01
N ILE A 17 17.22 -6.24 2.80
CA ILE A 17 16.75 -7.36 3.64
C ILE A 17 17.31 -7.22 5.06
N GLY A 18 18.59 -6.88 5.22
CA GLY A 18 19.22 -6.64 6.52
C GLY A 18 18.68 -5.40 7.23
N GLY A 19 18.36 -4.33 6.49
CA GLY A 19 17.71 -3.13 7.02
C GLY A 19 16.27 -3.40 7.45
N LEU A 20 15.53 -4.20 6.67
CA LEU A 20 14.20 -4.69 7.04
C LEU A 20 14.30 -5.57 8.31
N LEU A 21 15.21 -6.54 8.37
CA LEU A 21 15.42 -7.41 9.54
C LEU A 21 15.93 -6.65 10.79
N GLY A 22 16.73 -5.60 10.61
CA GLY A 22 17.19 -4.72 11.70
C GLY A 22 16.07 -3.82 12.24
N ALA A 23 15.14 -3.39 11.39
CA ALA A 23 13.92 -2.72 11.83
C ALA A 23 12.95 -3.70 12.53
N VAL A 24 12.93 -4.97 12.10
CA VAL A 24 12.10 -6.06 12.68
C VAL A 24 12.43 -6.35 14.14
N SER A 25 13.71 -6.39 14.50
CA SER A 25 14.12 -6.71 15.88
C SER A 25 13.84 -5.57 16.89
N ARG A 26 13.62 -4.34 16.42
CA ARG A 26 13.17 -3.22 17.27
C ARG A 26 11.65 -3.03 17.32
N ALA A 27 10.93 -3.49 16.30
CA ALA A 27 9.48 -3.41 16.27
C ALA A 27 8.79 -4.53 17.06
N ALA A 28 9.44 -5.68 17.28
CA ALA A 28 8.96 -6.71 18.21
C ALA A 28 8.87 -6.22 19.68
N ALA A 29 9.54 -5.12 20.03
CA ALA A 29 9.39 -4.45 21.33
C ALA A 29 8.20 -3.46 21.38
N ALA A 30 7.43 -3.31 20.30
CA ALA A 30 6.34 -2.34 20.17
C ALA A 30 4.94 -2.97 20.35
N GLU A 31 4.82 -4.17 20.91
CA GLU A 31 3.53 -4.76 21.30
C GLU A 31 2.74 -3.89 22.30
N SER A 32 3.37 -2.90 22.95
CA SER A 32 2.72 -2.05 23.97
C SER A 32 2.37 -0.62 23.53
N LEU A 33 2.46 -0.28 22.23
CA LEU A 33 2.31 1.13 21.78
C LEU A 33 0.92 1.48 21.22
N LEU A 34 0.07 0.48 21.00
CA LEU A 34 -1.27 0.68 20.44
C LEU A 34 -2.33 0.55 21.54
N PRO A 35 -3.27 1.51 21.66
CA PRO A 35 -4.22 1.59 22.77
C PRO A 35 -5.37 0.56 22.70
N CYS A 36 -5.18 -0.58 22.03
CA CYS A 36 -6.25 -1.56 21.79
C CYS A 36 -5.75 -3.00 21.69
N ASP A 37 -6.46 -3.90 22.38
CA ASP A 37 -6.21 -5.34 22.32
C ASP A 37 -6.48 -5.89 20.91
N GLY A 38 -5.51 -6.61 20.35
CA GLY A 38 -5.62 -7.20 19.01
C GLY A 38 -5.45 -6.20 17.86
N CYS A 39 -4.85 -5.05 18.13
CA CYS A 39 -4.43 -4.09 17.11
C CYS A 39 -3.08 -4.47 16.50
N GLU A 40 -3.00 -4.40 15.18
CA GLU A 40 -1.81 -4.83 14.44
C GLU A 40 -1.38 -3.75 13.46
N LEU A 41 -0.18 -3.21 13.69
CA LEU A 41 0.44 -2.20 12.85
C LEU A 41 1.27 -2.85 11.77
N ARG A 42 1.09 -2.37 10.55
CA ARG A 42 1.77 -2.82 9.35
C ARG A 42 2.47 -1.65 8.67
N LEU A 43 3.70 -1.89 8.27
CA LEU A 43 4.52 -0.96 7.50
C LEU A 43 4.86 -1.59 6.17
N GLY A 44 4.86 -0.81 5.09
CA GLY A 44 5.12 -1.37 3.78
C GLY A 44 5.63 -0.38 2.75
N VAL A 45 5.70 -0.88 1.53
CA VAL A 45 6.04 -0.12 0.33
C VAL A 45 5.16 -0.58 -0.82
N GLY A 46 4.98 0.28 -1.81
CA GLY A 46 4.05 0.03 -2.89
C GLY A 46 4.33 0.87 -4.13
N GLY A 47 3.54 0.60 -5.16
CA GLY A 47 3.59 1.34 -6.42
C GLY A 47 2.20 1.66 -6.92
N THR A 48 2.06 2.81 -7.58
CA THR A 48 0.84 3.18 -8.30
C THR A 48 0.88 2.66 -9.73
N TYR A 49 -0.29 2.34 -10.26
CA TYR A 49 -0.45 1.87 -11.63
C TYR A 49 -1.75 2.42 -12.22
N HIS A 50 -1.91 2.27 -13.53
CA HIS A 50 -3.14 2.63 -14.23
C HIS A 50 -3.38 1.60 -15.33
N PHE A 51 -4.51 0.88 -15.25
CA PHE A 51 -4.76 -0.32 -16.06
C PHE A 51 -3.61 -1.33 -15.96
N TRP A 52 -2.94 -1.62 -17.08
CA TRP A 52 -1.81 -2.55 -17.18
C TRP A 52 -0.45 -1.84 -17.19
N GLY A 53 -0.41 -0.51 -17.06
CA GLY A 53 0.82 0.30 -17.07
C GLY A 53 1.19 0.83 -15.69
N ARG A 54 2.48 0.92 -15.39
CA ARG A 54 2.96 1.60 -14.17
C ARG A 54 2.83 3.10 -14.36
N THR A 55 2.51 3.84 -13.28
CA THR A 55 2.49 5.32 -13.31
C THR A 55 3.72 5.95 -12.66
N GLY A 56 4.69 5.12 -12.24
CA GLY A 56 5.95 5.56 -11.63
C GLY A 56 5.85 6.05 -10.18
N GLY A 57 4.64 6.06 -9.60
CA GLY A 57 4.43 6.51 -8.22
C GLY A 57 4.85 5.45 -7.20
N THR A 58 5.55 5.88 -6.16
CA THR A 58 5.91 5.07 -4.97
C THR A 58 4.94 5.38 -3.85
N VAL A 59 4.50 4.34 -3.14
CA VAL A 59 3.58 4.47 -2.00
C VAL A 59 4.23 3.92 -0.75
N ILE A 60 4.14 4.65 0.36
CA ILE A 60 4.56 4.17 1.67
C ILE A 60 3.30 4.05 2.56
N PRO A 61 2.75 2.84 2.72
CA PRO A 61 1.63 2.57 3.62
C PRO A 61 2.07 2.35 5.07
N VAL A 62 1.30 2.93 5.98
CA VAL A 62 1.22 2.59 7.40
C VAL A 62 -0.23 2.23 7.69
N THR A 63 -0.51 0.98 8.03
CA THR A 63 -1.88 0.51 8.24
C THR A 63 -2.05 -0.12 9.60
N LEU A 64 -3.14 0.19 10.27
CA LEU A 64 -3.55 -0.36 11.55
C LEU A 64 -4.81 -1.19 11.32
N SER A 65 -4.73 -2.49 11.57
CA SER A 65 -5.91 -3.36 11.60
C SER A 65 -6.33 -3.66 13.03
N PHE A 66 -7.63 -3.76 13.27
CA PHE A 66 -8.20 -3.99 14.60
C PHE A 66 -9.52 -4.77 14.51
N ASP A 67 -9.98 -5.26 15.65
CA ASP A 67 -11.12 -6.18 15.75
C ASP A 67 -10.94 -7.41 14.85
N HIS A 68 -9.82 -8.13 15.03
CA HIS A 68 -9.52 -9.39 14.32
C HIS A 68 -9.55 -9.25 12.79
N ASP A 69 -8.87 -8.23 12.26
CA ASP A 69 -8.86 -7.84 10.83
C ASP A 69 -10.19 -7.33 10.29
N ARG A 70 -11.19 -7.02 11.12
CA ARG A 70 -12.49 -6.53 10.63
C ARG A 70 -12.42 -5.09 10.15
N TYR A 71 -11.53 -4.28 10.71
CA TYR A 71 -11.37 -2.90 10.32
C TYR A 71 -9.91 -2.57 10.04
N GLU A 72 -9.69 -1.60 9.16
CA GLU A 72 -8.39 -1.05 8.84
C GLU A 72 -8.45 0.47 8.74
N LEU A 73 -7.52 1.13 9.43
CA LEU A 73 -7.13 2.51 9.18
C LEU A 73 -5.79 2.50 8.43
N GLY A 74 -5.69 3.28 7.37
CA GLY A 74 -4.47 3.38 6.58
C GLY A 74 -4.04 4.83 6.40
N LEU A 75 -2.74 5.08 6.51
CA LEU A 75 -2.07 6.30 6.12
C LEU A 75 -1.11 5.97 4.98
N PHE A 76 -1.21 6.70 3.88
CA PHE A 76 -0.46 6.45 2.65
C PHE A 76 0.27 7.72 2.26
N ARG A 77 1.60 7.63 2.16
CA ARG A 77 2.38 8.66 1.50
C ARG A 77 2.56 8.28 0.04
N MET A 78 1.94 9.04 -0.87
CA MET A 78 2.31 9.00 -2.28
C MET A 78 3.62 9.80 -2.40
N ALA A 79 4.75 9.10 -2.46
CA ALA A 79 6.06 9.67 -2.23
C ALA A 79 6.68 10.29 -3.49
N SER A 80 6.23 9.88 -4.68
CA SER A 80 6.72 10.41 -5.96
C SER A 80 5.57 10.86 -6.86
N HIS A 81 5.92 11.64 -7.87
CA HIS A 81 5.00 12.08 -8.91
C HIS A 81 4.43 10.87 -9.66
N GLN A 82 3.16 10.96 -10.01
CA GLN A 82 2.48 9.99 -10.87
C GLN A 82 2.32 10.59 -12.25
N THR A 83 2.73 9.87 -13.29
CA THR A 83 2.63 10.34 -14.67
C THR A 83 2.00 9.28 -15.55
N THR A 84 1.25 9.71 -16.57
CA THR A 84 0.86 8.85 -17.70
C THR A 84 1.74 9.21 -18.89
N GLY A 85 2.57 8.28 -19.36
CA GLY A 85 3.46 8.55 -20.49
C GLY A 85 4.46 7.46 -20.87
N GLU A 86 4.37 6.23 -20.37
CA GLU A 86 5.37 5.19 -20.69
C GLU A 86 5.33 4.74 -22.17
N SER A 87 4.25 5.06 -22.92
CA SER A 87 4.08 4.64 -24.32
C SER A 87 4.35 5.75 -25.35
N ASP A 88 4.39 7.03 -24.94
CA ASP A 88 4.75 8.15 -25.82
C ASP A 88 5.58 9.18 -25.02
N PRO A 89 6.90 9.23 -25.23
CA PRO A 89 7.80 10.13 -24.52
C PRO A 89 7.56 11.62 -24.84
N HIS A 90 6.68 11.95 -25.78
CA HIS A 90 6.34 13.33 -26.12
C HIS A 90 5.07 13.85 -25.41
N VAL A 91 4.36 13.01 -24.65
CA VAL A 91 3.16 13.42 -23.90
C VAL A 91 3.16 12.80 -22.49
N SER A 92 4.10 13.22 -21.64
CA SER A 92 4.04 12.89 -20.21
C SER A 92 3.10 13.87 -19.50
N ARG A 93 1.94 13.37 -19.04
CA ARG A 93 0.99 14.18 -18.26
C ARG A 93 1.13 13.84 -16.79
N LEU A 94 1.39 14.86 -15.96
CA LEU A 94 1.33 14.76 -14.51
C LEU A 94 -0.10 14.41 -14.07
N LEU A 95 -0.23 13.31 -13.33
CA LEU A 95 -1.50 12.82 -12.79
C LEU A 95 -1.71 13.18 -11.33
N ALA A 96 -0.64 13.23 -10.52
CA ALA A 96 -0.70 13.59 -9.11
C ALA A 96 0.68 14.02 -8.61
N GLU A 97 0.72 15.03 -7.75
CA GLU A 97 1.90 15.41 -6.96
C GLU A 97 2.03 14.54 -5.70
N PRO A 98 3.20 14.54 -5.02
CA PRO A 98 3.38 13.78 -3.78
C PRO A 98 2.47 14.23 -2.63
N TYR A 99 1.40 13.49 -2.38
CA TYR A 99 0.37 13.85 -1.41
C TYR A 99 0.24 12.82 -0.25
N TRP A 100 -0.54 13.16 0.76
CA TRP A 100 -0.92 12.24 1.84
C TRP A 100 -2.36 11.77 1.68
N GLY A 101 -2.59 10.47 1.79
CA GLY A 101 -3.91 9.87 1.78
C GLY A 101 -4.18 9.12 3.07
N VAL A 102 -5.42 9.14 3.53
CA VAL A 102 -5.90 8.28 4.62
C VAL A 102 -7.07 7.43 4.14
N SER A 103 -7.24 6.25 4.71
CA SER A 103 -8.42 5.42 4.47
C SER A 103 -8.94 4.80 5.74
N ALA A 104 -10.25 4.61 5.81
CA ALA A 104 -10.92 3.80 6.81
C ALA A 104 -11.78 2.78 6.08
N SER A 105 -11.61 1.49 6.38
CA SER A 105 -12.33 0.42 5.71
C SER A 105 -12.78 -0.67 6.66
N ARG A 106 -13.92 -1.28 6.34
CA ARG A 106 -14.31 -2.58 6.86
C ARG A 106 -13.75 -3.65 5.94
N ARG A 107 -13.29 -4.76 6.52
CA ARG A 107 -12.72 -5.90 5.83
C ARG A 107 -13.51 -7.16 6.13
N TRP A 108 -13.55 -8.06 5.15
CA TRP A 108 -14.19 -9.35 5.21
C TRP A 108 -13.18 -10.43 4.79
N ARG A 109 -13.11 -11.50 5.58
CA ARG A 109 -12.34 -12.69 5.23
C ARG A 109 -13.11 -13.50 4.20
N LEU A 110 -12.59 -13.53 2.97
CA LEU A 110 -13.15 -14.34 1.89
C LEU A 110 -12.68 -15.80 2.00
N ILE A 111 -11.41 -16.00 2.34
CA ILE A 111 -10.81 -17.33 2.50
C ILE A 111 -9.93 -17.32 3.76
N GLY A 112 -10.05 -18.35 4.60
CA GLY A 112 -9.20 -18.55 5.77
C GLY A 112 -8.53 -19.92 5.74
N ARG A 113 -7.22 -19.95 5.50
CA ARG A 113 -6.37 -21.14 5.65
C ARG A 113 -5.35 -20.89 6.78
N PRO A 114 -4.74 -21.95 7.37
CA PRO A 114 -3.80 -21.77 8.48
C PRO A 114 -2.60 -20.86 8.16
N ARG A 115 -2.06 -20.95 6.93
CA ARG A 115 -0.87 -20.19 6.51
C ARG A 115 -1.17 -18.96 5.65
N TRP A 116 -2.38 -18.83 5.12
CA TRP A 116 -2.74 -17.69 4.29
C TRP A 116 -4.24 -17.38 4.36
N ARG A 117 -4.60 -16.13 4.10
CA ARG A 117 -5.98 -15.67 4.04
C ARG A 117 -6.16 -14.64 2.92
N LEU A 118 -7.37 -14.60 2.39
CA LEU A 118 -7.80 -13.60 1.43
C LEU A 118 -8.83 -12.69 2.09
N LEU A 119 -8.61 -11.38 1.95
CA LEU A 119 -9.37 -10.33 2.60
C LEU A 119 -9.87 -9.35 1.54
N PHE A 120 -11.15 -9.03 1.55
CA PHE A 120 -11.71 -7.92 0.80
C PHE A 120 -12.00 -6.77 1.74
N GLY A 121 -11.77 -5.53 1.32
CA GLY A 121 -12.07 -4.35 2.12
C GLY A 121 -12.77 -3.28 1.33
N PHE A 122 -13.67 -2.55 1.99
CA PHE A 122 -14.40 -1.43 1.43
C PHE A 122 -14.63 -0.35 2.48
N GLY A 123 -14.58 0.91 2.05
CA GLY A 123 -14.79 2.06 2.90
C GLY A 123 -14.53 3.37 2.17
N VAL A 124 -13.88 4.29 2.86
CA VAL A 124 -13.64 5.66 2.38
C VAL A 124 -12.17 6.03 2.46
N SER A 125 -11.75 6.95 1.61
CA SER A 125 -10.45 7.59 1.66
C SER A 125 -10.56 9.10 1.55
N TYR A 126 -9.58 9.78 2.11
CA TYR A 126 -9.38 11.22 1.99
C TYR A 126 -7.96 11.49 1.52
N LYS A 127 -7.82 12.37 0.52
CA LYS A 127 -6.54 12.82 -0.02
C LYS A 127 -6.31 14.28 0.37
N SER A 128 -5.08 14.63 0.73
CA SER A 128 -4.70 16.03 1.00
C SER A 128 -4.85 16.91 -0.23
N GLU A 129 -4.76 16.32 -1.42
CA GLU A 129 -4.86 16.99 -2.71
C GLU A 129 -5.94 16.36 -3.60
N SER A 130 -6.57 17.21 -4.41
CA SER A 130 -7.43 16.80 -5.53
C SER A 130 -6.60 16.85 -6.80
N ASP A 131 -6.72 15.82 -7.63
CA ASP A 131 -5.87 15.66 -8.82
C ASP A 131 -6.69 15.19 -10.03
N PRO A 132 -6.11 15.17 -11.25
CA PRO A 132 -6.79 14.66 -12.43
C PRO A 132 -7.27 13.20 -12.33
N LEU A 133 -6.78 12.41 -11.36
CA LEU A 133 -7.27 11.05 -11.12
C LEU A 133 -8.63 11.11 -10.42
N ASN A 134 -8.70 11.83 -9.29
CA ASN A 134 -9.93 12.04 -8.52
C ASN A 134 -10.12 13.53 -8.23
N SER A 135 -11.16 14.12 -8.84
CA SER A 135 -11.53 15.53 -8.65
C SER A 135 -12.03 15.87 -7.24
N THR A 136 -12.21 14.88 -6.37
CA THR A 136 -12.62 15.03 -4.98
C THR A 136 -11.54 14.51 -4.03
N ARG A 137 -11.41 15.17 -2.88
CA ARG A 137 -10.55 14.70 -1.80
C ARG A 137 -11.10 13.45 -1.14
N TRP A 138 -12.42 13.41 -0.94
CA TRP A 138 -13.15 12.23 -0.45
C TRP A 138 -13.45 11.27 -1.59
N ASN A 139 -13.16 9.99 -1.36
CA ASN A 139 -13.36 8.91 -2.31
C ASN A 139 -13.81 7.64 -1.57
N PHE A 140 -14.36 6.68 -2.31
CA PHE A 140 -14.48 5.32 -1.86
C PHE A 140 -13.13 4.63 -1.92
N ALA A 141 -12.87 3.76 -0.96
CA ALA A 141 -11.68 2.92 -0.91
C ALA A 141 -12.10 1.46 -0.99
N SER A 142 -11.52 0.73 -1.94
CA SER A 142 -11.69 -0.72 -2.05
C SER A 142 -10.34 -1.40 -2.09
N GLN A 143 -10.28 -2.62 -1.56
CA GLN A 143 -9.05 -3.40 -1.54
C GLN A 143 -9.30 -4.91 -1.61
N LEU A 144 -8.35 -5.61 -2.21
CA LEU A 144 -8.21 -7.06 -2.14
C LEU A 144 -6.80 -7.37 -1.65
N ALA A 145 -6.72 -8.12 -0.55
CA ALA A 145 -5.47 -8.39 0.13
C ALA A 145 -5.27 -9.89 0.36
N MET A 146 -4.07 -10.37 0.07
CA MET A 146 -3.61 -11.71 0.43
C MET A 146 -2.59 -11.58 1.54
N ARG A 147 -2.85 -12.26 2.66
CA ARG A 147 -1.95 -12.28 3.81
C ARG A 147 -1.39 -13.67 4.02
N VAL A 148 -0.09 -13.76 4.25
CA VAL A 148 0.67 -14.99 4.44
C VAL A 148 1.38 -14.94 5.78
N ARG A 149 1.09 -15.91 6.65
CA ARG A 149 1.78 -16.07 7.93
C ARG A 149 3.19 -16.61 7.69
N LEU A 150 4.19 -15.91 8.24
CA LEU A 150 5.59 -16.25 8.09
C LEU A 150 6.10 -17.14 9.22
N SER A 151 5.70 -16.84 10.45
CA SER A 151 6.02 -17.64 11.62
C SER A 151 4.78 -17.89 12.49
N ASP A 152 4.87 -18.88 13.36
CA ASP A 152 3.86 -19.09 14.40
C ASP A 152 3.96 -18.05 15.53
N SER A 153 5.04 -17.24 15.54
CA SER A 153 5.28 -16.18 16.53
C SER A 153 4.51 -14.88 16.24
N GLY A 154 3.71 -14.82 15.18
CA GLY A 154 2.81 -13.68 14.90
C GLY A 154 3.10 -12.91 13.62
N SER A 155 4.28 -13.07 13.01
CA SER A 155 4.65 -12.26 11.85
C SER A 155 3.94 -12.68 10.55
N ASP A 156 3.59 -11.69 9.74
CA ASP A 156 2.99 -11.91 8.43
C ASP A 156 3.33 -10.85 7.39
N LEU A 157 3.16 -11.25 6.12
CA LEU A 157 3.22 -10.37 4.96
C LEU A 157 1.83 -10.23 4.37
N GLU A 158 1.46 -9.01 4.01
CA GLU A 158 0.22 -8.68 3.31
C GLU A 158 0.52 -7.99 1.98
N LEU A 159 0.00 -8.59 0.91
CA LEU A 159 -0.01 -8.02 -0.43
C LEU A 159 -1.41 -7.51 -0.73
N SER A 160 -1.56 -6.21 -0.97
CA SER A 160 -2.87 -5.58 -1.18
C SER A 160 -2.91 -4.81 -2.49
N VAL A 161 -3.95 -5.08 -3.29
CA VAL A 161 -4.34 -4.26 -4.43
C VAL A 161 -5.45 -3.33 -3.96
N ARG A 162 -5.32 -2.04 -4.23
CA ARG A 162 -6.17 -0.97 -3.69
C ARG A 162 -6.64 -0.05 -4.81
N HIS A 163 -7.88 0.40 -4.71
CA HIS A 163 -8.48 1.34 -5.65
C HIS A 163 -9.26 2.43 -4.91
N TRP A 164 -8.96 3.69 -5.23
CA TRP A 164 -9.68 4.87 -4.72
C TRP A 164 -10.40 5.61 -5.84
N SER A 165 -11.71 5.84 -5.69
CA SER A 165 -12.51 6.55 -6.68
C SER A 165 -13.72 7.23 -6.04
N ASN A 166 -14.20 8.32 -6.62
CA ASN A 166 -15.41 9.01 -6.14
C ASN A 166 -16.71 8.39 -6.65
N GLY A 167 -16.66 7.24 -7.33
CA GLY A 167 -17.85 6.53 -7.81
C GLY A 167 -18.65 7.26 -8.89
N GLY A 168 -18.06 8.27 -9.54
CA GLY A 168 -18.73 9.07 -10.57
C GLY A 168 -19.52 10.26 -10.03
N ILE A 169 -19.44 10.55 -8.72
CA ILE A 169 -20.10 11.71 -8.11
C ILE A 169 -19.63 13.03 -8.73
N ARG A 170 -18.35 13.11 -9.11
CA ARG A 170 -17.77 14.29 -9.77
C ARG A 170 -16.78 13.89 -10.85
N LEU A 171 -16.91 14.49 -12.03
CA LEU A 171 -15.99 14.28 -13.15
C LEU A 171 -14.83 15.31 -13.13
N PRO A 172 -13.63 14.94 -13.58
CA PRO A 172 -13.22 13.58 -13.96
C PRO A 172 -13.06 12.65 -12.73
N ASN A 173 -13.24 11.36 -12.97
CA ASN A 173 -13.06 10.27 -12.00
C ASN A 173 -12.41 9.08 -12.70
N ARG A 174 -11.09 9.11 -12.85
CA ARG A 174 -10.32 7.99 -13.42
C ARG A 174 -10.08 6.89 -12.39
N GLY A 175 -10.18 7.23 -11.10
CA GLY A 175 -9.76 6.35 -10.04
C GLY A 175 -8.24 6.30 -9.93
N GLN A 176 -7.78 5.79 -8.79
CA GLN A 176 -6.37 5.62 -8.50
C GLN A 176 -6.11 4.23 -7.97
N ASP A 177 -5.30 3.49 -8.72
CA ASP A 177 -4.91 2.14 -8.39
C ASP A 177 -3.49 2.09 -7.84
N PHE A 178 -3.30 1.28 -6.81
CA PHE A 178 -2.00 1.06 -6.21
C PHE A 178 -1.92 -0.29 -5.52
N MET A 179 -0.71 -0.81 -5.46
CA MET A 179 -0.40 -2.09 -4.84
C MET A 179 0.60 -1.87 -3.71
N THR A 180 0.40 -2.56 -2.60
CA THR A 180 1.25 -2.45 -1.41
C THR A 180 1.69 -3.83 -0.95
N LEU A 181 2.95 -3.94 -0.53
CA LEU A 181 3.47 -5.05 0.24
C LEU A 181 3.82 -4.53 1.65
N SER A 182 3.19 -5.11 2.66
CA SER A 182 3.31 -4.68 4.05
C SER A 182 3.67 -5.85 4.95
N TYR A 183 4.42 -5.57 6.02
CA TYR A 183 4.85 -6.53 7.01
C TYR A 183 4.29 -6.17 8.38
N ALA A 184 3.86 -7.19 9.13
CA ALA A 184 3.53 -7.11 10.53
C ALA A 184 4.53 -7.93 11.36
N PHE A 185 4.92 -7.38 12.50
CA PHE A 185 5.98 -7.90 13.37
C PHE A 185 5.45 -8.97 14.33
#